data_AF-A0A354GP96-F1
#
_entry.id   AF-A0A354GP96-F1
#
_cell.length_a   1.000
_cell.length_b   1.000
_cell.length_c   1.000
_cell.angle_alpha   90.00
_cell.angle_beta   90.00
_cell.angle_gamma   90.00
#
_symmetry.space_group_name_H-M   'P 1'
#
loop_
_entity.id
_entity.type
_entity.pdbx_description
1 polymer ?
#
loop_
_entity_poly.entity_id
_entity_poly.type
_entity_poly.pdbx_seq_one_letter_code
_entity_poly.pdbx_strand_id
1 'polypeptide(L)'
;MSSVLFAITALGGLFAVSAASEPFAIDLEVRCGKASKTAHAESAAAGAKSKDRDVLEVNAGDQITVHWKMSGADAKAKIEDVTVHFIAVKEDQAGQKMAAKLGKGVAAESALIMDFGPKEINESELTFTIDKPGFYLFRVETIDAVGGGASHESFAALDVKVR
;
A
#
# COMPACT_ATOMS: atom_id res chain seq x y z
N MET A 1 16.84 -55.17 -38.96
CA MET A 1 15.60 -54.51 -38.48
C MET A 1 15.91 -53.94 -37.11
N SER A 2 16.16 -52.64 -36.99
CA SER A 2 16.41 -51.98 -35.71
C SER A 2 15.73 -50.62 -35.74
N SER A 3 14.67 -50.46 -34.95
CA SER A 3 13.86 -49.26 -34.86
C SER A 3 14.46 -48.33 -33.81
N VAL A 4 14.77 -47.09 -34.20
CA VAL A 4 15.22 -46.03 -33.28
C VAL A 4 14.04 -45.09 -33.03
N LEU A 5 13.58 -45.03 -31.77
CA LEU A 5 12.59 -44.06 -31.29
C LEU A 5 13.23 -42.65 -31.28
N PHE A 6 12.57 -41.67 -31.91
CA PHE A 6 12.86 -40.26 -31.68
C PHE A 6 11.93 -39.71 -30.59
N ALA A 7 12.53 -39.30 -29.47
CA ALA A 7 11.86 -38.60 -28.39
C ALA A 7 11.71 -37.12 -28.75
N ILE A 8 10.47 -36.61 -28.73
CA ILE A 8 10.16 -35.20 -28.92
C ILE A 8 10.40 -34.47 -27.59
N THR A 9 11.42 -33.62 -27.53
CA THR A 9 11.66 -32.73 -26.39
C THR A 9 10.87 -31.45 -26.60
N ALA A 10 9.77 -31.28 -25.87
CA ALA A 10 9.00 -30.03 -25.86
C ALA A 10 9.74 -28.99 -25.01
N LEU A 11 10.34 -27.99 -25.67
CA LEU A 11 10.98 -26.83 -25.05
C LEU A 11 9.90 -25.84 -24.58
N GLY A 12 9.34 -26.07 -23.39
CA GLY A 12 8.41 -25.16 -22.75
C GLY A 12 9.14 -23.97 -22.14
N GLY A 13 9.08 -22.81 -22.82
CA GLY A 13 9.60 -21.55 -22.30
C GLY A 13 8.80 -21.10 -21.07
N LEU A 14 9.43 -21.17 -19.89
CA LEU A 14 8.97 -20.41 -18.74
C LEU A 14 9.31 -18.94 -18.98
N PHE A 15 8.29 -18.14 -19.32
CA PHE A 15 8.35 -16.70 -19.12
C PHE A 15 8.42 -16.46 -17.62
N ALA A 16 9.63 -16.19 -17.11
CA ALA A 16 9.80 -15.63 -15.78
C ALA A 16 9.15 -14.24 -15.78
N VAL A 17 7.96 -14.15 -15.18
CA VAL A 17 7.37 -12.87 -14.80
C VAL A 17 8.31 -12.27 -13.76
N SER A 18 9.14 -11.30 -14.17
CA SER A 18 9.90 -10.47 -13.25
C SER A 18 8.89 -9.63 -12.46
N ALA A 19 8.66 -9.98 -11.19
CA ALA A 19 8.01 -9.08 -10.26
C ALA A 19 8.87 -7.82 -10.18
N ALA A 20 8.32 -6.67 -10.59
CA ALA A 20 9.00 -5.40 -10.41
C ALA A 20 9.28 -5.21 -8.91
N SER A 21 10.51 -4.86 -8.56
CA SER A 21 10.87 -4.51 -7.20
C SER A 21 10.16 -3.22 -6.84
N GLU A 22 9.27 -3.25 -5.85
CA GLU A 22 8.69 -2.03 -5.28
C GLU A 22 9.81 -1.14 -4.73
N PRO A 23 9.80 0.18 -4.99
CA PRO A 23 10.83 1.09 -4.48
C PRO A 23 10.76 1.27 -2.96
N PHE A 24 9.63 0.95 -2.32
CA PHE A 24 9.45 1.10 -0.87
C PHE A 24 8.82 -0.13 -0.24
N ALA A 25 9.28 -0.45 0.97
CA ALA A 25 8.53 -1.27 1.91
C ALA A 25 7.69 -0.35 2.81
N ILE A 26 6.42 -0.70 2.99
CA ILE A 26 5.44 0.10 3.72
C ILE A 26 4.64 -0.83 4.62
N ASP A 27 4.56 -0.50 5.91
CA ASP A 27 3.63 -1.08 6.86
C ASP A 27 2.66 -0.01 7.33
N LEU A 28 1.36 -0.25 7.20
CA LEU A 28 0.29 0.61 7.72
C LEU A 28 -0.49 -0.15 8.78
N GLU A 29 -0.33 0.22 10.04
CA GLU A 29 -1.09 -0.32 11.15
C GLU A 29 -2.19 0.65 11.60
N VAL A 30 -3.41 0.13 11.74
CA VAL A 30 -4.53 0.88 12.31
C VAL A 30 -4.97 0.17 13.59
N ARG A 31 -5.07 0.94 14.68
CA ARG A 31 -5.44 0.48 16.02
C ARG A 31 -6.66 1.20 16.54
N CYS A 32 -7.52 0.48 17.25
CA CYS A 32 -8.64 1.00 18.01
C CYS A 32 -8.82 0.17 19.28
N GLY A 33 -8.43 0.72 20.44
CA GLY A 33 -8.38 -0.03 21.69
C GLY A 33 -7.47 -1.26 21.61
N LYS A 34 -8.06 -2.46 21.70
CA LYS A 34 -7.33 -3.75 21.59
C LYS A 34 -7.35 -4.35 20.19
N ALA A 35 -8.12 -3.79 19.26
CA ALA A 35 -8.19 -4.26 17.89
C ALA A 35 -7.14 -3.57 17.05
N SER A 36 -6.42 -4.32 16.21
CA SER A 36 -5.51 -3.77 15.22
C SER A 36 -5.45 -4.62 13.96
N LYS A 37 -5.10 -3.98 12.84
CA LYS A 37 -4.78 -4.63 11.57
C LYS A 37 -3.62 -3.90 10.91
N THR A 38 -2.80 -4.67 10.21
CA THR A 38 -1.65 -4.15 9.46
C THR A 38 -1.81 -4.49 7.99
N ALA A 39 -1.70 -3.49 7.13
CA ALA A 39 -1.55 -3.64 5.70
C ALA A 39 -0.08 -3.44 5.32
N HIS A 40 0.31 -4.06 4.21
CA HIS A 40 1.68 -4.00 3.69
C HIS A 40 1.68 -3.43 2.27
N ALA A 41 2.85 -2.97 1.83
CA ALA A 41 3.05 -2.43 0.49
C ALA A 41 2.42 -3.31 -0.60
N GLU A 42 1.68 -2.65 -1.50
CA GLU A 42 1.11 -3.20 -2.71
C GLU A 42 1.81 -2.58 -3.93
N SER A 43 2.02 -3.43 -4.94
CA SER A 43 2.55 -3.00 -6.23
C SER A 43 1.43 -2.54 -7.15
N ALA A 44 1.52 -1.29 -7.62
CA ALA A 44 0.67 -0.76 -8.67
C ALA A 44 1.14 -1.20 -10.09
N ALA A 45 1.84 -2.33 -10.22
CA ALA A 45 2.27 -2.84 -11.53
C ALA A 45 1.07 -3.04 -12.47
N ALA A 46 1.22 -2.60 -13.73
CA ALA A 46 0.18 -2.68 -14.74
C ALA A 46 -0.29 -4.14 -14.94
N GLY A 47 -1.56 -4.41 -14.65
CA GLY A 47 -2.16 -5.74 -14.75
C GLY A 47 -2.19 -6.57 -13.46
N ALA A 48 -1.67 -6.05 -12.35
CA ALA A 48 -1.84 -6.67 -11.04
C ALA A 48 -3.34 -6.72 -10.66
N LYS A 49 -3.80 -7.89 -10.19
CA LYS A 49 -5.14 -8.01 -9.61
C LYS A 49 -5.18 -7.23 -8.30
N SER A 50 -6.24 -6.44 -8.09
CA SER A 50 -6.51 -5.80 -6.81
C SER A 50 -6.47 -6.85 -5.71
N LYS A 51 -5.65 -6.66 -4.70
CA LYS A 51 -5.62 -7.53 -3.53
C LYS A 51 -6.86 -7.29 -2.70
N ASP A 52 -7.41 -8.35 -2.10
CA ASP A 52 -8.45 -8.21 -1.10
C ASP A 52 -7.88 -7.45 0.09
N ARG A 53 -8.55 -6.36 0.49
CA ARG A 53 -8.15 -5.54 1.63
C ARG A 53 -8.79 -6.08 2.90
N ASP A 54 -7.98 -6.13 3.94
CA ASP A 54 -8.42 -6.44 5.28
C ASP A 54 -9.34 -5.32 5.83
N VAL A 55 -10.34 -5.69 6.64
CA VAL A 55 -11.31 -4.74 7.22
C VAL A 55 -11.17 -4.69 8.74
N LEU A 56 -10.86 -3.53 9.30
CA LEU A 56 -10.95 -3.27 10.74
C LEU A 56 -12.34 -2.70 11.08
N GLU A 57 -13.02 -3.29 12.05
CA GLU A 57 -14.31 -2.79 12.52
C GLU A 57 -14.15 -1.98 13.81
N VAL A 58 -14.71 -0.78 13.85
CA VAL A 58 -14.67 0.17 14.99
C VAL A 58 -16.04 0.83 15.17
N ASN A 59 -16.28 1.52 16.28
CA ASN A 59 -17.51 2.29 16.49
C ASN A 59 -17.28 3.78 16.16
N ALA A 60 -18.35 4.47 15.78
CA ALA A 60 -18.32 5.91 15.64
C ALA A 60 -17.89 6.59 16.95
N GLY A 61 -16.97 7.55 16.84
CA GLY A 61 -16.39 8.27 17.98
C GLY A 61 -15.27 7.53 18.71
N ASP A 62 -14.97 6.28 18.35
CA ASP A 62 -13.79 5.60 18.88
C ASP A 62 -12.51 6.33 18.46
N GLN A 63 -11.51 6.35 19.36
CA GLN A 63 -10.19 6.86 19.06
C GLN A 63 -9.42 5.86 18.20
N ILE A 64 -9.05 6.29 17.00
CA ILE A 64 -8.31 5.51 16.02
C ILE A 64 -6.88 6.06 15.98
N THR A 65 -5.90 5.17 16.14
CA THR A 65 -4.48 5.49 15.99
C THR A 65 -3.96 4.79 14.76
N VAL A 66 -3.37 5.56 13.85
CA VAL A 66 -2.68 5.09 12.67
C VAL A 66 -1.19 5.21 12.91
N HIS A 67 -0.47 4.12 12.70
CA HIS A 67 0.98 4.08 12.70
C HIS A 67 1.43 3.57 11.34
N TRP A 68 2.39 4.25 10.71
CA TRP A 68 3.01 3.72 9.51
C TRP A 68 4.53 3.68 9.66
N LYS A 69 5.14 2.70 9.00
CA LYS A 69 6.58 2.56 8.81
C LYS A 69 6.88 2.45 7.34
N MET A 70 7.98 3.06 6.92
CA MET A 70 8.39 3.06 5.52
C MET A 70 9.91 3.03 5.39
N SER A 71 10.41 2.28 4.41
CA SER A 71 11.83 2.23 4.07
C SER A 71 12.04 2.09 2.57
N GLY A 72 13.17 2.59 2.07
CA GLY A 72 13.59 2.37 0.68
C GLY A 72 13.99 0.91 0.46
N ALA A 73 13.61 0.34 -0.68
CA ALA A 73 13.91 -1.05 -1.03
C ALA A 73 15.37 -1.27 -1.43
N ASP A 74 16.05 -0.23 -1.93
CA ASP A 74 17.49 -0.29 -2.19
C ASP A 74 18.28 -0.01 -0.92
N ALA A 75 18.92 -1.05 -0.39
CA ALA A 75 19.75 -0.98 0.81
C ALA A 75 21.05 -0.15 0.66
N LYS A 76 21.31 0.44 -0.51
CA LYS A 76 22.52 1.24 -0.82
C LYS A 76 22.21 2.65 -1.32
N ALA A 77 21.00 2.91 -1.81
CA ALA A 77 20.64 4.22 -2.35
C ALA A 77 20.00 5.12 -1.27
N LYS A 78 20.20 6.42 -1.43
CA LYS A 78 19.38 7.44 -0.76
C LYS A 78 18.27 7.86 -1.71
N ILE A 79 17.06 7.99 -1.22
CA ILE A 79 15.91 8.57 -1.93
C ILE A 79 15.52 9.84 -1.20
N GLU A 80 15.51 10.97 -1.89
CA GLU A 80 15.28 12.30 -1.30
C GLU A 80 13.93 12.86 -1.73
N ASP A 81 13.43 13.81 -0.94
CA ASP A 81 12.24 14.62 -1.27
C ASP A 81 10.97 13.78 -1.57
N VAL A 82 10.82 12.64 -0.90
CA VAL A 82 9.66 11.77 -1.08
C VAL A 82 8.48 12.33 -0.30
N THR A 83 7.36 12.60 -0.99
CA THR A 83 6.11 12.95 -0.32
C THR A 83 5.39 11.69 0.13
N VAL A 84 5.34 11.48 1.46
CA VAL A 84 4.54 10.45 2.10
C VAL A 84 3.19 11.03 2.46
N HIS A 85 2.13 10.52 1.84
CA HIS A 85 0.77 11.00 2.01
C HIS A 85 -0.08 9.93 2.70
N PHE A 86 -0.65 10.27 3.84
CA PHE A 86 -1.67 9.48 4.50
C PHE A 86 -3.05 10.10 4.27
N ILE A 87 -4.02 9.26 3.94
CA ILE A 87 -5.41 9.66 3.83
C ILE A 87 -6.37 8.62 4.42
N ALA A 88 -7.35 9.12 5.17
CA ALA A 88 -8.55 8.40 5.55
C ALA A 88 -9.76 9.02 4.84
N VAL A 89 -10.40 8.30 3.93
CA VAL A 89 -11.49 8.81 3.09
C VAL A 89 -12.67 7.85 3.08
N LYS A 90 -13.89 8.39 3.13
CA LYS A 90 -15.12 7.61 3.06
C LYS A 90 -15.28 6.93 1.69
N GLU A 91 -15.66 5.66 1.70
CA GLU A 91 -16.01 4.85 0.53
C GLU A 91 -17.46 4.34 0.64
N ASP A 92 -18.03 3.89 -0.48
CA ASP A 92 -19.38 3.31 -0.51
C ASP A 92 -19.38 1.88 0.04
N GLN A 93 -18.28 1.14 -0.14
CA GLN A 93 -18.09 -0.23 0.31
C GLN A 93 -16.61 -0.58 0.49
N ALA A 94 -16.31 -1.60 1.29
CA ALA A 94 -14.96 -2.17 1.40
C ALA A 94 -14.48 -2.71 0.05
N GLY A 95 -13.16 -2.66 -0.19
CA GLY A 95 -12.52 -3.11 -1.42
C GLY A 95 -12.75 -2.18 -2.62
N GLN A 96 -13.39 -1.02 -2.45
CA GLN A 96 -13.57 -0.06 -3.53
C GLN A 96 -12.19 0.45 -4.02
N LYS A 97 -12.06 0.66 -5.33
CA LYS A 97 -10.86 1.31 -5.87
C LYS A 97 -10.93 2.79 -5.55
N MET A 98 -9.82 3.33 -5.02
CA MET A 98 -9.71 4.76 -4.71
C MET A 98 -9.99 5.59 -5.97
N ALA A 99 -10.86 6.58 -5.84
CA ALA A 99 -11.13 7.51 -6.93
C ALA A 99 -9.94 8.48 -7.10
N ALA A 100 -9.55 8.77 -8.34
CA ALA A 100 -8.45 9.68 -8.68
C ALA A 100 -8.64 11.14 -8.24
N LYS A 101 -9.80 11.51 -7.69
CA LYS A 101 -10.06 12.84 -7.13
C LYS A 101 -10.56 12.71 -5.70
N LEU A 102 -9.70 13.09 -4.77
CA LEU A 102 -10.04 13.31 -3.37
C LEU A 102 -10.78 14.65 -3.28
N GLY A 103 -11.90 14.72 -2.56
CA GLY A 103 -12.63 15.99 -2.47
C GLY A 103 -13.86 16.01 -1.56
N LYS A 104 -14.50 14.86 -1.30
CA LYS A 104 -15.58 14.76 -0.30
C LYS A 104 -15.35 13.53 0.57
N GLY A 105 -15.59 13.65 1.87
CA GLY A 105 -15.53 12.53 2.80
C GLY A 105 -14.15 12.21 3.38
N VAL A 106 -13.18 13.13 3.27
CA VAL A 106 -11.88 13.00 3.97
C VAL A 106 -12.12 13.15 5.47
N ALA A 107 -11.75 12.12 6.23
CA ALA A 107 -11.84 12.09 7.69
C ALA A 107 -10.54 12.54 8.35
N ALA A 108 -9.40 12.20 7.73
CA ALA A 108 -8.07 12.65 8.14
C ALA A 108 -7.13 12.63 6.94
N GLU A 109 -6.15 13.52 6.95
CA GLU A 109 -5.14 13.65 5.90
C GLU A 109 -3.85 14.20 6.50
N SER A 110 -2.71 13.69 6.07
CA SER A 110 -1.41 14.28 6.35
C SER A 110 -0.44 14.02 5.19
N ALA A 111 0.44 14.97 4.93
CA ALA A 111 1.49 14.84 3.94
C ALA A 111 2.81 15.32 4.54
N LEU A 112 3.86 14.50 4.41
CA LEU A 112 5.20 14.79 4.89
C LEU A 112 6.19 14.63 3.74
N ILE A 113 7.15 15.53 3.63
CA ILE A 113 8.29 15.38 2.72
C ILE A 113 9.45 14.81 3.53
N MET A 114 10.03 13.71 3.05
CA MET A 114 11.04 12.95 3.80
C MET A 114 12.15 12.42 2.90
N ASP A 115 13.32 12.27 3.51
CA ASP A 115 14.45 11.54 2.94
C ASP A 115 14.48 10.10 3.48
N PHE A 116 14.91 9.16 2.65
CA PHE A 116 15.14 7.76 3.00
C PHE A 116 16.58 7.39 2.71
N GLY A 117 17.39 7.31 3.75
CA GLY A 117 18.75 6.80 3.69
C GLY A 117 18.83 5.26 3.54
N PRO A 118 20.03 4.73 3.27
CA PRO A 118 20.24 3.28 3.16
C PRO A 118 19.83 2.55 4.44
N LYS A 119 18.83 1.65 4.33
CA LYS A 119 18.25 0.87 5.45
C LYS A 119 17.58 1.73 6.54
N GLU A 120 17.33 3.00 6.26
CA GLU A 120 16.59 3.87 7.17
C GLU A 120 15.11 3.46 7.18
N ILE A 121 14.52 3.48 8.37
CA ILE A 121 13.08 3.28 8.57
C ILE A 121 12.55 4.57 9.15
N ASN A 122 11.66 5.22 8.41
CA ASN A 122 10.88 6.36 8.87
C ASN A 122 9.52 5.89 9.34
N GLU A 123 8.97 6.56 10.35
CA GLU A 123 7.66 6.24 10.89
C GLU A 123 6.91 7.50 11.34
N SER A 124 5.59 7.42 11.37
CA SER A 124 4.74 8.46 11.96
C SER A 124 3.51 7.85 12.61
N GLU A 125 2.97 8.57 13.58
CA GLU A 125 1.73 8.25 14.26
C GLU A 125 0.73 9.41 14.11
N LEU A 126 -0.53 9.09 13.85
CA LEU A 126 -1.63 10.04 13.83
C LEU A 126 -2.82 9.45 14.60
N THR A 127 -3.44 10.24 15.46
CA THR A 127 -4.63 9.81 16.22
C THR A 127 -5.79 10.76 16.00
N PHE A 128 -6.97 10.21 15.70
CA PHE A 128 -8.19 10.96 15.40
C PHE A 128 -9.46 10.12 15.68
N THR A 129 -10.64 10.71 15.53
CA THR A 129 -11.95 10.02 15.63
C THR A 129 -12.73 10.15 14.34
N ILE A 130 -13.64 9.20 14.08
CA ILE A 130 -14.61 9.29 12.98
C ILE A 130 -16.02 9.15 13.55
N ASP A 131 -16.82 10.22 13.45
CA ASP A 131 -18.15 10.25 14.08
C ASP A 131 -19.27 9.76 13.16
N LYS A 132 -18.98 9.55 11.87
CA LYS A 132 -19.97 9.15 10.87
C LYS A 132 -19.79 7.67 10.50
N PRO A 133 -20.80 6.80 10.74
CA PRO A 133 -20.75 5.41 10.29
C PRO A 133 -20.53 5.26 8.78
N GLY A 134 -19.93 4.15 8.37
CA GLY A 134 -19.71 3.73 6.99
C GLY A 134 -18.33 3.12 6.75
N PHE A 135 -18.00 2.93 5.48
CA PHE A 135 -16.69 2.41 5.06
C PHE A 135 -15.72 3.55 4.81
N TYR A 136 -14.46 3.34 5.19
CA TYR A 136 -13.38 4.28 4.98
C TYR A 136 -12.16 3.52 4.47
N LEU A 137 -11.50 4.05 3.45
CA LEU A 137 -10.17 3.66 3.03
C LEU A 137 -9.16 4.41 3.86
N PHE A 138 -8.25 3.69 4.50
CA PHE A 138 -7.06 4.23 5.13
C PHE A 138 -5.88 3.83 4.24
N ARG A 139 -5.13 4.82 3.77
CA ARG A 139 -4.05 4.60 2.80
C ARG A 139 -2.86 5.47 3.16
N VAL A 140 -1.68 4.89 3.06
CA VAL A 140 -0.42 5.63 2.99
C VAL A 140 0.20 5.36 1.62
N GLU A 141 0.64 6.41 0.95
CA GLU A 141 1.16 6.35 -0.40
C GLU A 141 2.36 7.27 -0.58
N THR A 142 3.13 7.01 -1.63
CA THR A 142 4.21 7.87 -2.08
C THR A 142 3.75 8.67 -3.29
N ILE A 143 3.92 10.00 -3.22
CA ILE A 143 3.66 10.93 -4.31
C ILE A 143 5.00 11.46 -4.81
N ASP A 144 5.20 11.44 -6.13
CA ASP A 144 6.30 12.08 -6.84
C ASP A 144 7.71 11.80 -6.28
N ALA A 145 8.13 10.53 -6.22
CA ALA A 145 9.55 10.21 -6.00
C ALA A 145 10.38 10.72 -7.20
N VAL A 146 10.99 11.90 -7.06
CA VAL A 146 11.74 12.58 -8.12
C VAL A 146 13.06 11.84 -8.37
N GLY A 147 13.02 10.80 -9.21
CA GLY A 147 14.18 9.93 -9.40
C GLY A 147 14.07 8.91 -10.54
N GLY A 148 13.62 9.33 -11.72
CA GLY A 148 14.02 8.72 -13.00
C GLY A 148 13.87 7.20 -13.16
N GLY A 149 12.67 6.66 -13.00
CA GLY A 149 12.34 5.29 -13.41
C GLY A 149 10.89 5.00 -13.07
N ALA A 150 10.09 4.61 -14.07
CA ALA A 150 8.64 4.29 -14.00
C ALA A 150 7.97 4.56 -12.65
N SER A 151 7.27 5.70 -12.57
CA SER A 151 6.43 6.20 -11.46
C SER A 151 5.36 5.18 -11.04
N HIS A 152 5.77 4.11 -10.39
CA HIS A 152 4.88 3.20 -9.68
C HIS A 152 4.67 3.79 -8.30
N GLU A 153 3.43 4.19 -8.03
CA GLU A 153 2.99 4.55 -6.70
C GLU A 153 3.11 3.31 -5.79
N SER A 154 3.98 3.37 -4.78
CA SER A 154 3.97 2.40 -3.69
C SER A 154 2.99 2.89 -2.62
N PHE A 155 2.08 2.00 -2.22
CA PHE A 155 1.08 2.29 -1.19
C PHE A 155 0.80 1.08 -0.31
N ALA A 156 0.26 1.32 0.89
CA ALA A 156 -0.40 0.31 1.70
C ALA A 156 -1.81 0.79 2.04
N ALA A 157 -2.80 -0.09 1.99
CA ALA A 157 -4.20 0.26 2.15
C ALA A 157 -4.95 -0.74 3.05
N LEU A 158 -5.80 -0.21 3.93
CA LEU A 158 -6.67 -0.96 4.83
C LEU A 158 -8.08 -0.36 4.77
N ASP A 159 -9.10 -1.20 4.81
CA ASP A 159 -10.48 -0.72 4.98
C ASP A 159 -10.84 -0.65 6.47
N VAL A 160 -11.55 0.40 6.85
CA VAL A 160 -12.10 0.59 8.19
C VAL A 160 -13.61 0.74 8.08
N LYS A 161 -14.34 -0.14 8.77
CA LYS A 161 -15.80 -0.06 8.89
C LYS A 161 -16.16 0.55 10.23
N VAL A 162 -16.67 1.78 10.18
CA VAL A 162 -17.19 2.51 11.34
C VAL A 162 -18.67 2.18 11.50
N ARG A 163 -19.05 1.67 12.66
CA ARG A 163 -20.43 1.28 13.01
C ARG A 163 -21.14 2.34 13.84
#